data_AF-A0A519LHF8-F1
#
_entry.id   AF-A0A519LHF8-F1
#
_cell.length_a   1.000
_cell.length_b   1.000
_cell.length_c   1.000
_cell.angle_alpha   90.00
_cell.angle_beta   90.00
_cell.angle_gamma   90.00
#
_symmetry.space_group_name_H-M   'P 1'
#
loop_
_entity.id
_entity.type
_entity.pdbx_description
1 polymer ?
#
loop_
_entity_poly.entity_id
_entity_poly.type
_entity_poly.pdbx_seq_one_letter_code
_entity_poly.pdbx_strand_id
1 'polypeptide(L)'
;MTIIYIILGIIMTIGLTVYLRYFFPFRPKEPGFEYVYVNEDGTVSELEEEDVEYLKTEFSPADGARPYIKSYYKQLTPDRKISGFILRNRVPKKIEIKPLKKTQDERTISWIYLAVSLASEHELADFNSISMLADGINHAIPTHKEMQTSISWLIHKGLVTKIGNKYTLTPKGKEDFQIASKETNNLFGIWNKLEQTIINYG
;
A
#
# COMPACT_ATOMS: atom_id res chain seq x y z
N MET A 1 -24.36 36.11 39.29
CA MET A 1 -23.84 36.74 38.05
C MET A 1 -22.47 36.21 37.66
N THR A 2 -21.47 36.26 38.54
CA THR A 2 -20.09 35.77 38.26
C THR A 2 -20.01 34.31 37.79
N ILE A 3 -20.74 33.40 38.42
CA ILE A 3 -20.74 31.96 38.06
C ILE A 3 -21.24 31.72 36.62
N ILE A 4 -22.24 32.48 36.16
CA ILE A 4 -22.81 32.34 34.81
C ILE A 4 -21.77 32.73 33.74
N TYR A 5 -21.00 33.79 33.97
CA TYR A 5 -19.93 34.20 33.04
C TYR A 5 -18.80 33.18 32.97
N ILE A 6 -18.46 32.52 34.08
CA ILE A 6 -17.45 31.44 34.10
C ILE A 6 -17.93 30.25 33.26
N ILE A 7 -19.19 29.82 33.44
CA ILE A 7 -19.77 28.71 32.68
C ILE A 7 -19.81 29.04 31.18
N LEU A 8 -20.24 30.24 30.81
CA LEU A 8 -20.25 30.69 29.41
C LEU A 8 -18.82 30.72 28.82
N GLY A 9 -17.83 31.17 29.59
CA GLY A 9 -16.43 31.16 29.18
C GLY A 9 -15.90 29.73 28.93
N ILE A 10 -16.26 28.77 29.78
CA ILE A 10 -15.90 27.36 29.59
C ILE A 10 -16.56 26.78 28.34
N ILE A 11 -17.87 27.03 28.13
CA ILE A 11 -18.58 26.54 26.93
C ILE A 11 -17.97 27.12 25.66
N MET A 12 -17.65 28.42 25.65
CA MET A 12 -17.05 29.08 24.50
C MET A 12 -15.64 28.54 24.20
N THR A 13 -14.82 28.30 25.23
CA THR A 13 -13.46 27.74 25.05
C THR A 13 -13.48 26.29 24.58
N ILE A 14 -14.39 25.46 25.10
CA ILE A 14 -14.60 24.09 24.62
C ILE A 14 -15.09 24.12 23.16
N GLY A 15 -16.10 24.92 22.87
CA GLY A 15 -16.65 25.06 21.52
C GLY A 15 -15.59 25.51 20.50
N LEU A 16 -14.78 26.50 20.85
CA LEU A 16 -13.66 26.96 20.02
C LEU A 16 -12.62 25.85 19.81
N THR A 17 -12.27 25.12 20.86
CA THR A 17 -11.29 24.03 20.78
C THR A 17 -11.79 22.90 19.87
N VAL A 18 -13.06 22.52 20.00
CA VAL A 18 -13.70 21.53 19.12
C VAL A 18 -13.73 22.04 17.67
N TYR A 19 -14.13 23.29 17.46
CA TYR A 19 -14.17 23.89 16.14
C TYR A 19 -12.79 23.86 15.46
N LEU A 20 -11.75 24.33 16.15
CA LEU A 20 -10.38 24.32 15.65
C LEU A 20 -9.90 22.89 15.35
N ARG A 21 -10.24 21.94 16.22
CA ARG A 21 -9.83 20.54 16.06
C ARG A 21 -10.48 19.88 14.85
N TYR A 22 -11.76 20.14 14.54
CA TYR A 22 -12.50 19.41 13.51
C TYR A 22 -12.62 20.15 12.17
N PHE A 23 -12.62 21.48 12.16
CA PHE A 23 -12.95 22.27 10.97
C PHE A 23 -11.82 23.15 10.45
N PHE A 24 -10.81 23.48 11.26
CA PHE A 24 -9.75 24.39 10.83
C PHE A 24 -8.79 23.71 9.82
N PRO A 25 -8.58 24.27 8.62
CA PRO A 25 -7.63 23.71 7.66
C PRO A 25 -6.20 23.93 8.16
N PHE A 26 -5.38 22.88 8.14
CA PHE A 26 -3.96 22.98 8.47
C PHE A 26 -3.12 23.44 7.28
N ARG A 27 -3.58 23.31 6.05
CA ARG A 27 -2.87 23.75 4.83
C ARG A 27 -3.74 24.64 3.95
N PRO A 28 -3.12 25.51 3.13
CA PRO A 28 -3.83 26.15 2.02
C PRO A 28 -4.33 25.10 1.01
N LYS A 29 -5.18 25.51 0.08
CA LYS A 29 -5.55 24.65 -1.07
C LYS A 29 -4.32 24.47 -1.95
N GLU A 30 -3.83 23.24 -2.00
CA GLU A 30 -2.74 22.79 -2.86
C GLU A 30 -3.32 22.07 -4.09
N PRO A 31 -2.62 22.06 -5.23
CA PRO A 31 -3.05 21.30 -6.40
C PRO A 31 -3.08 19.79 -6.11
N GLY A 32 -3.90 19.06 -6.87
CA GLY A 32 -4.09 17.61 -6.72
C GLY A 32 -5.50 17.23 -6.27
N PHE A 33 -5.72 15.93 -6.08
CA PHE A 33 -7.01 15.43 -5.58
C PHE A 33 -7.23 15.84 -4.11
N GLU A 34 -8.50 16.01 -3.72
CA GLU A 34 -8.86 16.59 -2.41
C GLU A 34 -8.54 15.66 -1.23
N TYR A 35 -8.44 14.37 -1.47
CA TYR A 35 -8.07 13.34 -0.50
C TYR A 35 -6.66 12.80 -0.76
N VAL A 36 -6.01 12.37 0.32
CA VAL A 36 -4.73 11.67 0.34
C VAL A 36 -4.80 10.51 1.33
N TYR A 37 -3.83 9.59 1.29
CA TYR A 37 -3.81 8.43 2.19
C TYR A 37 -2.76 8.59 3.29
N VAL A 38 -3.16 8.31 4.54
CA VAL A 38 -2.22 8.14 5.66
C VAL A 38 -1.79 6.67 5.70
N ASN A 39 -0.49 6.43 5.60
CA ASN A 39 0.09 5.09 5.69
C ASN A 39 0.18 4.64 7.16
N GLU A 40 0.39 3.33 7.38
CA GLU A 40 0.46 2.77 8.74
C GLU A 40 1.65 3.32 9.56
N ASP A 41 2.71 3.78 8.91
CA ASP A 41 3.87 4.44 9.53
C ASP A 41 3.63 5.93 9.84
N GLY A 42 2.47 6.47 9.46
CA GLY A 42 2.13 7.90 9.58
C GLY A 42 2.70 8.78 8.47
N THR A 43 3.34 8.23 7.44
CA THR A 43 3.61 9.02 6.24
C THR A 43 2.32 9.27 5.46
N VAL A 44 2.35 10.24 4.55
CA VAL A 44 1.18 10.58 3.73
C VAL A 44 1.58 10.54 2.27
N SER A 45 0.74 9.91 1.45
CA SER A 45 0.96 9.77 0.02
C SER A 45 -0.24 10.19 -0.82
N GLU A 46 0.03 10.59 -2.06
CA GLU A 46 -0.97 10.69 -3.12
C GLU A 46 -1.65 9.32 -3.36
N LEU A 47 -2.78 9.34 -4.06
CA LEU A 47 -3.64 8.18 -4.32
C LEU A 47 -3.39 7.57 -5.71
N GLU A 48 -3.71 6.28 -5.86
CA GLU A 48 -3.79 5.64 -7.17
C GLU A 48 -5.08 6.07 -7.90
N GLU A 49 -5.15 5.89 -9.22
CA GLU A 49 -6.33 6.26 -10.01
C GLU A 49 -7.60 5.51 -9.56
N GLU A 50 -7.46 4.23 -9.19
CA GLU A 50 -8.54 3.40 -8.65
C GLU A 50 -9.10 3.96 -7.32
N ASP A 51 -8.22 4.37 -6.39
CA ASP A 51 -8.64 4.99 -5.13
C ASP A 51 -9.34 6.34 -5.36
N VAL A 52 -8.87 7.11 -6.35
CA VAL A 52 -9.52 8.37 -6.75
C VAL A 52 -10.91 8.10 -7.31
N GLU A 53 -11.09 7.08 -8.14
CA GLU A 53 -12.38 6.69 -8.68
C GLU A 53 -13.34 6.21 -7.58
N TYR A 54 -12.84 5.39 -6.66
CA TYR A 54 -13.59 4.92 -5.50
C TYR A 54 -14.07 6.08 -4.63
N LEU A 55 -13.22 7.08 -4.36
CA LEU A 55 -13.60 8.26 -3.57
C LEU A 55 -14.53 9.24 -4.29
N LYS A 56 -14.59 9.20 -5.62
CA LYS A 56 -15.56 9.96 -6.42
C LYS A 56 -16.92 9.26 -6.51
N THR A 57 -16.99 7.98 -6.20
CA THR A 57 -18.23 7.20 -6.28
C THR A 57 -19.23 7.71 -5.23
N GLU A 58 -20.47 7.93 -5.67
CA GLU A 58 -21.54 8.29 -4.75
C GLU A 58 -22.02 7.06 -3.96
N PHE A 59 -22.02 7.15 -2.63
CA PHE A 59 -22.48 6.09 -1.73
C PHE A 59 -23.78 6.49 -1.05
N SER A 60 -24.72 5.55 -0.93
CA SER A 60 -25.91 5.72 -0.10
C SER A 60 -25.52 5.85 1.38
N PRO A 61 -26.24 6.62 2.23
CA PRO A 61 -25.92 6.76 3.64
C PRO A 61 -25.87 5.44 4.43
N ALA A 62 -26.59 4.41 3.98
CA ALA A 62 -26.62 3.08 4.59
C ALA A 62 -25.71 2.06 3.88
N ASP A 63 -24.87 2.52 2.95
CA ASP A 63 -23.95 1.67 2.20
C ASP A 63 -22.70 1.34 3.03
N GLY A 64 -22.49 0.05 3.30
CA GLY A 64 -21.32 -0.46 4.01
C GLY A 64 -20.02 -0.35 3.20
N ALA A 65 -20.10 -0.13 1.89
CA ALA A 65 -18.95 0.08 1.02
C ALA A 65 -18.41 1.51 1.06
N ARG A 66 -18.94 2.40 1.92
CA ARG A 66 -18.49 3.78 1.99
C ARG A 66 -17.04 3.88 2.50
N PRO A 67 -16.17 4.67 1.85
CA PRO A 67 -14.81 4.87 2.31
C PRO A 67 -14.78 5.49 3.70
N TYR A 68 -13.92 4.95 4.57
CA TYR A 68 -13.64 5.58 5.85
C TYR A 68 -12.72 6.80 5.66
N ILE A 69 -13.25 7.98 5.97
CA ILE A 69 -12.52 9.24 5.88
C ILE A 69 -12.23 9.76 7.28
N LYS A 70 -10.94 9.97 7.58
CA LYS A 70 -10.47 10.56 8.83
C LYS A 70 -10.91 12.03 8.92
N SER A 71 -11.50 12.40 10.05
CA SER A 71 -11.80 13.79 10.40
C SER A 71 -10.56 14.58 10.80
N TYR A 72 -9.56 13.92 11.41
CA TYR A 72 -8.28 14.53 11.77
C TYR A 72 -7.12 13.53 11.68
N TYR A 73 -5.91 14.02 11.45
CA TYR A 73 -4.73 13.19 11.19
C TYR A 73 -4.46 12.12 12.26
N LYS A 74 -4.54 12.48 13.55
CA LYS A 74 -4.31 11.56 14.69
C LYS A 74 -5.50 10.64 15.01
N GLN A 75 -6.57 10.65 14.21
CA GLN A 75 -7.71 9.77 14.45
C GLN A 75 -7.27 8.33 14.22
N LEU A 76 -7.64 7.42 15.11
CA LEU A 76 -7.37 6.00 14.92
C LEU A 76 -8.61 5.33 14.36
N THR A 77 -8.41 4.31 13.54
CA THR A 77 -9.45 3.35 13.15
C THR A 77 -9.89 2.52 14.38
N PRO A 78 -11.00 1.77 14.31
CA PRO A 78 -11.46 0.93 15.42
C PRO A 78 -10.42 -0.09 15.91
N ASP A 79 -9.57 -0.59 15.00
CA ASP A 79 -8.43 -1.48 15.26
C ASP A 79 -7.15 -0.73 15.69
N ARG A 80 -7.26 0.55 16.05
CA ARG A 80 -6.18 1.41 16.56
C ARG A 80 -5.07 1.73 15.55
N LYS A 81 -5.32 1.59 14.24
CA LYS A 81 -4.35 2.00 13.21
C LYS A 81 -4.47 3.49 12.88
N ILE A 82 -3.35 4.08 12.49
CA ILE A 82 -3.26 5.49 12.07
C ILE A 82 -3.62 5.69 10.60
N SER A 83 -3.75 4.62 9.81
CA SER A 83 -3.97 4.69 8.37
C SER A 83 -5.39 5.16 7.98
N GLY A 84 -5.56 5.50 6.70
CA GLY A 84 -6.86 5.82 6.09
C GLY A 84 -6.88 7.12 5.28
N PHE A 85 -7.96 7.31 4.51
CA PHE A 85 -8.17 8.50 3.68
C PHE A 85 -8.39 9.75 4.53
N ILE A 86 -7.81 10.88 4.13
CA ILE A 86 -7.98 12.16 4.81
C ILE A 86 -8.02 13.30 3.79
N LEU A 87 -8.78 14.35 4.10
CA LEU A 87 -8.72 15.59 3.33
C LEU A 87 -7.29 16.16 3.35
N ARG A 88 -6.76 16.52 2.16
CA ARG A 88 -5.42 17.08 1.97
C ARG A 88 -5.14 18.26 2.90
N ASN A 89 -6.10 19.17 3.03
CA ASN A 89 -5.96 20.36 3.88
C ASN A 89 -5.99 20.07 5.38
N ARG A 90 -6.33 18.85 5.80
CA ARG A 90 -6.33 18.39 7.20
C ARG A 90 -5.04 17.69 7.61
N VAL A 91 -4.11 17.50 6.68
CA VAL A 91 -2.78 16.97 7.00
C VAL A 91 -1.92 18.08 7.63
N PRO A 92 -1.23 17.84 8.77
CA PRO A 92 -0.35 18.84 9.38
C PRO A 92 0.70 19.38 8.39
N LYS A 93 0.97 20.69 8.38
CA LYS A 93 1.94 21.34 7.46
C LYS A 93 3.33 20.71 7.47
N LYS A 94 3.75 20.21 8.63
CA LYS A 94 5.09 19.62 8.84
C LYS A 94 5.27 18.23 8.22
N ILE A 95 4.20 17.62 7.72
CA ILE A 95 4.24 16.31 7.08
C ILE A 95 4.30 16.54 5.59
N GLU A 96 5.20 15.90 4.86
CA GLU A 96 5.19 16.00 3.40
C GLU A 96 4.13 15.05 2.83
N ILE A 97 3.40 15.49 1.80
CA ILE A 97 2.57 14.58 1.00
C ILE A 97 3.48 14.08 -0.11
N LYS A 98 3.87 12.82 -0.01
CA LYS A 98 4.74 12.17 -0.98
C LYS A 98 3.91 11.78 -2.21
N PRO A 99 4.51 11.69 -3.41
CA PRO A 99 3.87 10.96 -4.49
C PRO A 99 3.52 9.56 -4.00
N LEU A 100 2.47 8.97 -4.58
CA LEU A 100 2.11 7.59 -4.33
C LEU A 100 3.37 6.73 -4.45
N LYS A 101 3.79 6.11 -3.34
CA LYS A 101 4.77 5.03 -3.42
C LYS A 101 4.03 3.89 -4.10
N LYS A 102 4.19 3.75 -5.42
CA LYS A 102 3.65 2.61 -6.16
C LYS A 102 4.04 1.37 -5.36
N THR A 103 3.04 0.65 -4.89
CA THR A 103 3.21 -0.59 -4.11
C THR A 103 3.82 -1.71 -4.94
N GLN A 104 4.05 -1.44 -6.22
CA GLN A 104 4.99 -2.14 -7.05
C GLN A 104 6.43 -1.75 -6.71
N ASP A 105 6.85 -2.05 -5.49
CA ASP A 105 8.26 -2.05 -5.15
C ASP A 105 8.88 -3.22 -5.94
N GLU A 106 9.90 -2.94 -6.75
CA GLU A 106 10.65 -3.95 -7.50
C GLU A 106 11.14 -5.07 -6.57
N ARG A 107 11.31 -4.73 -5.29
CA ARG A 107 11.54 -5.65 -4.19
C ARG A 107 10.40 -6.64 -3.94
N THR A 108 9.14 -6.20 -3.94
CA THR A 108 7.96 -7.07 -3.77
C THR A 108 7.80 -7.98 -4.99
N ILE A 109 7.96 -7.45 -6.20
CA ILE A 109 7.92 -8.27 -7.42
C ILE A 109 9.03 -9.31 -7.39
N SER A 110 10.27 -8.92 -7.11
CA SER A 110 11.43 -9.82 -7.13
C SER A 110 11.36 -10.90 -6.06
N TRP A 111 10.81 -10.58 -4.90
CA TRP A 111 10.54 -11.55 -3.84
C TRP A 111 9.50 -12.59 -4.26
N ILE A 112 8.37 -12.15 -4.83
CA ILE A 112 7.34 -13.06 -5.36
C ILE A 112 7.88 -13.83 -6.56
N TYR A 113 8.73 -13.21 -7.39
CA TYR A 113 9.38 -13.86 -8.51
C TYR A 113 10.31 -14.99 -8.06
N LEU A 114 11.11 -14.76 -7.01
CA LEU A 114 11.92 -15.80 -6.40
C LEU A 114 11.04 -16.93 -5.84
N ALA A 115 9.95 -16.61 -5.15
CA ALA A 115 9.02 -17.61 -4.65
C ALA A 115 8.41 -18.46 -5.76
N VAL A 116 7.97 -17.86 -6.88
CA VAL A 116 7.49 -18.62 -8.07
C VAL A 116 8.60 -19.49 -8.65
N SER A 117 9.82 -18.99 -8.71
CA SER A 117 10.98 -19.71 -9.27
C SER A 117 11.26 -20.99 -8.47
N LEU A 118 11.27 -20.89 -7.14
CA LEU A 118 11.49 -22.03 -6.25
C LEU A 118 10.28 -22.97 -6.22
N ALA A 119 9.06 -22.41 -6.17
CA ALA A 119 7.83 -23.20 -6.12
C ALA A 119 7.62 -24.02 -7.40
N SER A 120 8.12 -23.53 -8.54
CA SER A 120 7.91 -24.14 -9.84
C SER A 120 9.10 -24.90 -10.43
N GLU A 121 10.10 -25.21 -9.59
CA GLU A 121 11.33 -25.90 -10.02
C GLU A 121 11.03 -27.32 -10.53
N HIS A 122 10.18 -28.06 -9.83
CA HIS A 122 9.88 -29.47 -10.14
C HIS A 122 8.48 -29.68 -10.74
N GLU A 123 7.52 -28.83 -10.42
CA GLU A 123 6.14 -28.92 -10.92
C GLU A 123 5.51 -27.54 -11.09
N LEU A 124 4.27 -27.47 -11.58
CA LEU A 124 3.54 -26.21 -11.64
C LEU A 124 3.17 -25.74 -10.22
N ALA A 125 3.44 -24.47 -9.90
CA ALA A 125 3.22 -23.89 -8.58
C ALA A 125 1.79 -23.34 -8.44
N ASP A 126 1.10 -23.68 -7.36
CA ASP A 126 -0.16 -23.03 -7.03
C ASP A 126 0.04 -21.77 -6.18
N PHE A 127 -1.04 -21.02 -5.97
CA PHE A 127 -0.97 -19.76 -5.22
C PHE A 127 -0.51 -19.96 -3.77
N ASN A 128 -0.89 -21.08 -3.14
CA ASN A 128 -0.56 -21.35 -1.74
C ASN A 128 0.92 -21.69 -1.59
N SER A 129 1.48 -22.51 -2.49
CA SER A 129 2.91 -22.85 -2.45
C SER A 129 3.79 -21.62 -2.67
N ILE A 130 3.40 -20.73 -3.59
CA ILE A 130 4.10 -19.45 -3.79
C ILE A 130 4.01 -18.58 -2.53
N SER A 131 2.82 -18.46 -1.93
CA SER A 131 2.63 -17.67 -0.71
C SER A 131 3.46 -18.19 0.48
N MET A 132 3.53 -19.51 0.66
CA MET A 132 4.32 -20.13 1.73
C MET A 132 5.82 -19.92 1.53
N LEU A 133 6.31 -20.06 0.29
CA LEU A 133 7.72 -19.80 -0.02
C LEU A 133 8.07 -18.32 0.10
N ALA A 134 7.18 -17.43 -0.33
CA ALA A 134 7.35 -16.01 -0.13
C ALA A 134 7.52 -15.70 1.37
N ASP A 135 6.62 -16.16 2.22
CA ASP A 135 6.75 -16.00 3.68
C ASP A 135 8.08 -16.54 4.21
N GLY A 136 8.50 -17.73 3.77
CA GLY A 136 9.79 -18.31 4.13
C GLY A 136 11.01 -17.47 3.73
N ILE A 137 10.94 -16.68 2.64
CA ILE A 137 12.04 -15.85 2.15
C ILE A 137 12.14 -14.52 2.91
N ASN A 138 11.01 -13.85 3.15
CA ASN A 138 10.99 -12.46 3.65
C ASN A 138 10.43 -12.34 5.08
N HIS A 139 10.06 -13.45 5.72
CA HIS A 139 9.38 -13.46 7.03
C HIS A 139 8.14 -12.54 7.07
N ALA A 140 7.45 -12.46 5.95
CA ALA A 140 6.27 -11.64 5.76
C ALA A 140 5.32 -12.39 4.84
N ILE A 141 4.05 -12.52 5.21
CA ILE A 141 3.05 -13.13 4.34
C ILE A 141 2.62 -12.07 3.33
N PRO A 142 2.84 -12.27 2.01
CA PRO A 142 2.38 -11.30 1.03
C PRO A 142 0.85 -11.27 1.02
N THR A 143 0.28 -10.08 0.88
CA THR A 143 -1.17 -9.92 0.72
C THR A 143 -1.63 -10.51 -0.61
N HIS A 144 -2.92 -10.86 -0.71
CA HIS A 144 -3.49 -11.34 -1.96
C HIS A 144 -3.32 -10.33 -3.11
N LYS A 145 -3.44 -9.02 -2.82
CA LYS A 145 -3.24 -7.95 -3.81
C LYS A 145 -1.79 -7.92 -4.31
N GLU A 146 -0.80 -7.98 -3.40
CA GLU A 146 0.63 -7.99 -3.77
C GLU A 146 0.99 -9.20 -4.64
N MET A 147 0.51 -10.38 -4.25
CA MET A 147 0.68 -11.63 -5.00
C MET A 147 0.11 -11.52 -6.41
N GLN A 148 -1.17 -11.16 -6.52
CA GLN A 148 -1.86 -11.10 -7.80
C GLN A 148 -1.24 -10.04 -8.72
N THR A 149 -0.90 -8.87 -8.19
CA THR A 149 -0.33 -7.77 -8.95
C THR A 149 1.08 -8.12 -9.46
N SER A 150 1.91 -8.70 -8.60
CA SER A 150 3.28 -9.11 -8.97
C SER A 150 3.28 -10.23 -10.00
N ILE A 151 2.48 -11.28 -9.80
CA ILE A 151 2.36 -12.37 -10.77
C ILE A 151 1.80 -11.87 -12.11
N SER A 152 0.79 -11.00 -12.09
CA SER A 152 0.24 -10.39 -13.32
C SER A 152 1.31 -9.62 -14.09
N TRP A 153 2.12 -8.83 -13.38
CA TRP A 153 3.22 -8.10 -14.00
C TRP A 153 4.29 -9.04 -14.58
N LEU A 154 4.66 -10.10 -13.84
CA LEU A 154 5.63 -11.10 -14.32
C LEU A 154 5.13 -11.83 -15.57
N ILE A 155 3.83 -12.10 -15.66
CA ILE A 155 3.19 -12.65 -16.86
C ILE A 155 3.26 -11.65 -18.02
N HIS A 156 2.91 -10.39 -17.76
CA HIS A 156 2.95 -9.32 -18.77
C HIS A 156 4.37 -9.11 -19.34
N LYS A 157 5.42 -9.24 -18.52
CA LYS A 157 6.82 -9.16 -18.95
C LYS A 157 7.36 -10.44 -19.58
N GLY A 158 6.54 -11.50 -19.64
CA GLY A 158 6.89 -12.79 -20.24
C GLY A 158 7.87 -13.62 -19.41
N LEU A 159 7.95 -13.39 -18.10
CA LEU A 159 8.83 -14.13 -17.17
C LEU A 159 8.13 -15.33 -16.53
N VAL A 160 6.82 -15.20 -16.31
CA VAL A 160 5.96 -16.25 -15.75
C VAL A 160 4.85 -16.57 -16.74
N THR A 161 4.41 -17.83 -16.77
CA THR A 161 3.19 -18.24 -17.49
C THR A 161 2.23 -18.94 -16.54
N LYS A 162 0.94 -18.84 -16.86
CA LYS A 162 -0.15 -19.47 -16.11
C LYS A 162 -0.71 -20.64 -16.92
N ILE A 163 -0.77 -21.82 -16.31
CA ILE A 163 -1.37 -23.03 -16.89
C ILE A 163 -2.48 -23.48 -15.93
N GLY A 164 -3.74 -23.27 -16.32
CA GLY A 164 -4.89 -23.48 -15.45
C GLY A 164 -4.85 -22.52 -14.24
N ASN A 165 -4.86 -23.07 -13.02
CA ASN A 165 -4.73 -22.31 -11.77
C ASN A 165 -3.30 -22.27 -11.21
N LYS A 166 -2.32 -22.77 -11.97
CA LYS A 166 -0.92 -22.87 -11.54
C LYS A 166 0.01 -22.01 -12.41
N TYR A 167 1.21 -21.77 -11.92
CA TYR A 167 2.22 -20.88 -12.49
C TYR A 167 3.55 -21.59 -12.67
N THR A 168 4.31 -21.17 -13.68
CA THR A 168 5.70 -21.62 -13.89
C THR A 168 6.50 -20.57 -14.64
N LEU A 169 7.83 -20.63 -14.54
CA LEU A 169 8.71 -19.76 -15.30
C LEU A 169 8.67 -20.07 -16.80
N THR A 170 8.68 -19.02 -17.61
CA THR A 170 8.96 -19.13 -19.06
C THR A 170 10.45 -19.46 -19.28
N PRO A 171 10.89 -19.81 -20.50
CA PRO A 171 12.32 -19.97 -20.79
C PRO A 171 13.16 -18.75 -20.40
N LYS A 172 12.64 -17.54 -20.70
CA LYS A 172 13.25 -16.27 -20.32
C LYS A 172 13.33 -16.09 -18.80
N GLY A 173 12.24 -16.40 -18.09
CA GLY A 173 12.25 -16.30 -16.63
C GLY A 173 13.23 -17.28 -15.97
N LYS A 174 13.35 -18.50 -16.52
CA LYS A 174 14.34 -19.49 -16.06
C LYS A 174 15.77 -19.00 -16.27
N GLU A 175 16.05 -18.35 -17.40
CA GLU A 175 17.37 -17.76 -17.68
C GLU A 175 17.73 -16.68 -16.66
N ASP A 176 16.82 -15.73 -16.41
CA ASP A 176 17.02 -14.66 -15.41
C ASP A 176 17.31 -15.25 -14.01
N PHE A 177 16.56 -16.27 -13.61
CA PHE A 177 16.77 -16.98 -12.33
C PHE A 177 18.10 -17.74 -12.28
N GLN A 178 18.51 -18.37 -13.38
CA GLN A 178 19.80 -19.08 -13.46
C GLN A 178 20.99 -18.12 -13.41
N ILE A 179 20.89 -16.95 -14.04
CA ILE A 179 21.91 -15.92 -13.95
C ILE A 179 22.03 -15.45 -12.50
N ALA A 180 20.90 -15.13 -11.85
CA ALA A 180 20.89 -14.69 -10.46
C ALA A 180 21.46 -15.75 -9.49
N SER A 181 21.15 -17.04 -9.70
CA SER A 181 21.60 -18.13 -8.82
C SER A 181 23.04 -18.59 -9.04
N LYS A 182 23.64 -18.36 -10.22
CA LYS A 182 25.06 -18.69 -10.48
C LYS A 182 26.03 -17.72 -9.81
N GLU A 183 25.62 -16.48 -9.59
CA GLU A 183 26.49 -15.44 -9.03
C GLU A 183 26.57 -15.46 -7.51
N THR A 184 25.70 -16.19 -6.82
CA THR A 184 25.62 -16.22 -5.35
C THR A 184 24.97 -17.50 -4.82
N ASN A 185 25.46 -17.98 -3.67
CA ASN A 185 25.00 -19.22 -3.06
C ASN A 185 23.95 -19.02 -1.95
N ASN A 186 23.49 -17.79 -1.70
CA ASN A 186 22.48 -17.51 -0.67
C ASN A 186 21.22 -16.86 -1.24
N LEU A 187 20.06 -17.20 -0.67
CA LEU A 187 18.73 -16.74 -1.12
C LEU A 187 18.62 -15.22 -1.18
N PHE A 188 19.17 -14.52 -0.18
CA PHE A 188 19.14 -13.06 -0.13
C PHE A 188 19.90 -12.42 -1.31
N GLY A 189 21.04 -12.99 -1.69
CA GLY A 189 21.81 -12.54 -2.84
C GLY A 189 21.06 -12.79 -4.15
N ILE A 190 20.40 -13.94 -4.28
CA ILE A 190 19.57 -14.26 -5.46
C ILE A 190 18.43 -13.24 -5.55
N TRP A 191 17.75 -12.97 -4.45
CA TRP A 191 16.68 -11.97 -4.38
C TRP A 191 17.18 -10.59 -4.81
N ASN A 192 18.27 -10.08 -4.24
CA ASN A 192 18.82 -8.77 -4.62
C ASN A 192 19.16 -8.68 -6.11
N LYS A 193 19.64 -9.77 -6.71
CA LYS A 193 19.95 -9.82 -8.15
C LYS A 193 18.68 -9.81 -8.99
N LEU A 194 17.68 -10.58 -8.60
CA LEU A 194 16.36 -10.54 -9.24
C LEU A 194 15.74 -9.15 -9.12
N GLU A 195 15.89 -8.45 -7.99
CA GLU A 195 15.44 -7.06 -7.83
C GLU A 195 16.06 -6.14 -8.88
N GLN A 196 17.38 -6.23 -9.09
CA GLN A 196 18.05 -5.47 -10.16
C GLN A 196 17.54 -5.84 -11.55
N THR A 197 17.29 -7.13 -11.81
CA THR A 197 16.68 -7.57 -13.06
C THR A 197 15.29 -6.99 -13.26
N ILE A 198 14.46 -6.96 -12.22
CA ILE A 198 13.12 -6.36 -12.25
C ILE A 198 13.19 -4.86 -12.53
N ILE A 199 14.12 -4.14 -11.91
CA ILE A 199 14.36 -2.71 -12.17
C ILE A 199 14.67 -2.48 -13.65
N ASN A 200 15.47 -3.34 -14.28
CA ASN A 200 15.82 -3.22 -15.71
C ASN A 200 14.64 -3.49 -16.67
N TYR A 201 13.55 -4.08 -16.18
CA TYR A 201 12.33 -4.28 -16.95
C TYR A 201 11.31 -3.14 -16.80
N GLY A 202 11.53 -2.23 -15.84
CA GLY A 202 10.72 -1.02 -15.63
C GLY A 202 11.01 0.04 -16.68
#